data_AF-A0A1N6CPX3-F1
#
_entry.id   AF-A0A1N6CPX3-F1
#
_cell.length_a   1.000
_cell.length_b   1.000
_cell.length_c   1.000
_cell.angle_alpha   90.00
_cell.angle_beta   90.00
_cell.angle_gamma   90.00
#
_symmetry.space_group_name_H-M   'P 1'
#
loop_
_entity.id
_entity.type
_entity.pdbx_description
1 polymer ?
#
loop_
_entity_poly.entity_id
_entity_poly.type
_entity_poly.pdbx_seq_one_letter_code
_entity_poly.pdbx_strand_id
1 'polypeptide(L)'
;METIYDWLTVAIFGGLIVLFLDRSMEDDPPDHLWQYLVASVGCAGANYLGNEGYQLAAVAVIATVVTYIVMVLKPFDKFNRPEE
;
A
#
# COMPACT_ATOMS: atom_id res chain seq x y z
N MET A 1 6.38 17.75 -0.31
CA MET A 1 6.19 17.20 -1.68
C MET A 1 7.33 17.74 -2.54
N GLU A 2 8.55 17.34 -2.19
CA GLU A 2 9.80 17.78 -2.82
C GLU A 2 10.35 16.71 -3.77
N THR A 3 10.03 15.43 -3.56
CA THR A 3 10.60 14.33 -4.35
C THR A 3 9.54 13.48 -5.03
N ILE A 4 9.96 12.69 -6.02
CA ILE A 4 9.09 11.70 -6.67
C ILE A 4 8.59 10.63 -5.68
N TYR A 5 9.33 10.39 -4.59
CA TYR A 5 8.96 9.44 -3.55
C TYR A 5 7.79 9.94 -2.71
N ASP A 6 7.69 11.25 -2.46
CA ASP A 6 6.52 11.83 -1.77
C ASP A 6 5.23 11.53 -2.56
N TRP A 7 5.24 11.78 -3.87
CA TRP A 7 4.07 11.55 -4.72
C TRP A 7 3.71 10.06 -4.85
N LEU A 8 4.72 9.20 -5.01
CA LEU A 8 4.54 7.75 -5.07
C LEU A 8 3.96 7.19 -3.77
N THR A 9 4.56 7.54 -2.64
CA THR A 9 4.12 7.02 -1.35
C THR A 9 2.75 7.55 -0.97
N VAL A 10 2.42 8.81 -1.28
CA VAL A 10 1.07 9.36 -1.13
C VAL A 10 0.05 8.64 -2.01
N ALA A 11 0.37 8.34 -3.27
CA ALA A 11 -0.53 7.59 -4.15
C ALA A 11 -0.80 6.18 -3.61
N ILE A 12 0.24 5.47 -3.14
CA ILE A 12 0.09 4.15 -2.52
C ILE A 12 -0.75 4.26 -1.24
N PHE A 13 -0.51 5.26 -0.40
CA PHE A 13 -1.26 5.48 0.84
C PHE A 13 -2.73 5.79 0.57
N GLY A 14 -3.02 6.65 -0.40
CA GLY A 14 -4.37 6.95 -0.85
C GLY A 14 -5.09 5.70 -1.34
N GLY A 15 -4.41 4.87 -2.13
CA GLY A 15 -4.93 3.57 -2.57
C GLY A 15 -5.23 2.62 -1.39
N LEU A 16 -4.34 2.54 -0.40
CA LEU A 16 -4.55 1.74 0.81
C LEU A 16 -5.77 2.20 1.61
N ILE A 17 -5.97 3.52 1.76
CA ILE A 17 -7.14 4.07 2.44
C ILE A 17 -8.42 3.70 1.70
N VAL A 18 -8.46 3.88 0.37
CA VAL A 18 -9.64 3.53 -0.43
C VAL A 18 -9.94 2.04 -0.34
N LEU A 19 -8.92 1.18 -0.46
CA LEU A 19 -9.09 -0.27 -0.33
C LEU A 19 -9.60 -0.67 1.05
N PHE A 20 -9.04 -0.08 2.11
CA PHE A 20 -9.47 -0.32 3.48
C PHE A 20 -10.92 0.09 3.68
N LEU A 21 -11.33 1.25 3.18
CA LEU A 21 -12.69 1.74 3.29
C LEU A 21 -13.68 0.85 2.51
N ASP A 22 -13.35 0.42 1.29
CA ASP A 22 -14.19 -0.49 0.49
C ASP A 22 -14.43 -1.81 1.23
N ARG A 23 -13.37 -2.41 1.77
CA ARG A 23 -13.44 -3.71 2.45
C ARG A 23 -14.04 -3.65 3.85
N SER A 24 -13.91 -2.51 4.52
CA SER A 24 -14.55 -2.30 5.83
C SER A 24 -16.07 -2.21 5.75
N MET A 25 -16.63 -2.02 4.55
CA MET A 25 -18.07 -2.02 4.30
C MET A 25 -18.63 -3.40 3.94
N GLU A 26 -17.78 -4.42 3.78
CA GLU A 26 -18.21 -5.79 3.51
C GLU A 26 -18.77 -6.45 4.80
N ASP A 27 -19.77 -7.33 4.66
CA ASP A 27 -20.40 -8.03 5.79
C ASP A 27 -19.39 -8.91 6.58
N ASP A 28 -18.39 -9.46 5.89
CA ASP A 28 -17.29 -10.22 6.48
C ASP A 28 -15.95 -9.67 5.96
N PRO A 29 -15.34 -8.68 6.65
CA PRO A 29 -14.13 -8.03 6.19
C PRO A 29 -12.96 -9.03 6.10
N PRO A 30 -12.34 -9.21 4.91
CA PRO A 30 -11.29 -10.21 4.73
C PRO A 30 -9.97 -9.85 5.41
N ASP A 31 -9.80 -8.58 5.80
CA ASP A 31 -8.54 -8.06 6.32
C ASP A 31 -8.69 -7.38 7.69
N HIS A 32 -7.57 -7.30 8.40
CA HIS A 32 -7.47 -6.52 9.62
C HIS A 32 -6.71 -5.21 9.42
N LEU A 33 -7.08 -4.19 10.20
CA LEU A 33 -6.45 -2.85 10.19
C LEU A 33 -4.91 -2.90 10.28
N TRP A 34 -4.35 -3.85 11.04
CA TRP A 34 -2.89 -3.93 11.22
C TRP A 34 -2.14 -4.19 9.92
N GLN A 35 -2.75 -4.89 8.94
CA GLN A 35 -2.13 -5.19 7.65
C GLN A 35 -1.93 -3.90 6.84
N TYR A 36 -2.93 -3.01 6.87
CA TYR A 36 -2.85 -1.67 6.28
C TYR A 36 -1.83 -0.79 7.01
N LEU A 37 -1.74 -0.93 8.33
CA LEU A 37 -0.76 -0.20 9.14
C LEU A 37 0.68 -0.59 8.78
N VAL A 38 0.97 -1.87 8.55
CA VAL A 38 2.29 -2.33 8.10
C VAL A 38 2.66 -1.76 6.74
N ALA A 39 1.73 -1.81 5.77
CA ALA A 39 1.96 -1.22 4.45
C ALA A 39 2.20 0.31 4.55
N SER A 40 1.46 0.97 5.44
CA SER A 40 1.56 2.41 5.71
C SER A 40 2.93 2.79 6.31
N VAL A 41 3.40 2.03 7.29
CA VAL A 41 4.74 2.23 7.90
C VAL A 41 5.84 2.00 6.86
N GLY A 42 5.69 1.01 5.98
CA GLY A 42 6.61 0.79 4.87
C GLY A 42 6.67 1.98 3.91
N CYS A 43 5.52 2.58 3.56
CA CYS A 43 5.47 3.80 2.75
C CYS A 43 6.19 4.98 3.44
N ALA A 44 5.95 5.18 4.74
CA ALA A 44 6.60 6.23 5.51
C ALA A 44 8.13 6.04 5.53
N GLY A 45 8.60 4.81 5.74
CA GLY A 45 10.03 4.47 5.70
C GLY A 45 10.65 4.68 4.32
N ALA A 46 9.98 4.26 3.26
CA ALA A 46 10.43 4.50 1.89
C ALA A 46 10.56 6.00 1.57
N ASN A 47 9.58 6.80 2.01
CA ASN A 47 9.61 8.24 1.79
C ASN A 47 10.79 8.90 2.52
N TYR A 48 10.97 8.56 3.79
CA TYR A 48 12.09 9.07 4.59
C TYR A 48 13.44 8.73 3.95
N LEU A 49 13.65 7.47 3.55
CA LEU A 49 14.88 7.02 2.89
C LEU A 49 15.11 7.72 1.54
N GLY A 50 14.04 7.94 0.77
CA GLY A 50 14.10 8.65 -0.51
C GLY A 50 14.51 10.10 -0.35
N ASN A 51 13.98 10.79 0.68
CA ASN A 51 14.28 12.18 0.97
C ASN A 51 15.69 12.36 1.58
N GLU A 52 16.23 11.37 2.30
CA GLU A 52 17.63 11.34 2.77
C GLU A 52 18.65 10.95 1.67
N GLY A 53 18.19 10.68 0.43
CA GLY A 53 19.06 10.38 -0.70
C GLY A 53 19.45 8.91 -0.86
N TYR A 54 18.93 8.00 -0.03
CA TYR A 54 19.14 6.56 -0.15
C TYR A 54 18.24 5.92 -1.22
N GLN A 55 18.42 6.33 -2.48
CA GLN A 55 17.53 5.97 -3.59
C GLN A 55 17.33 4.46 -3.77
N LEU A 56 18.41 3.68 -3.74
CA LEU A 56 18.34 2.21 -3.88
C LEU A 56 17.53 1.56 -2.75
N ALA A 57 17.72 2.02 -1.51
CA ALA A 57 16.98 1.51 -0.36
C ALA A 57 15.50 1.91 -0.44
N ALA A 58 15.20 3.16 -0.81
CA ALA A 58 13.84 3.64 -0.97
C ALA A 58 13.07 2.83 -2.03
N VAL A 59 13.66 2.59 -3.19
CA VAL A 59 13.06 1.76 -4.26
C VAL A 59 12.83 0.32 -3.78
N ALA A 60 13.79 -0.27 -3.07
CA ALA A 60 13.64 -1.62 -2.53
C ALA A 60 12.50 -1.72 -1.51
N VAL A 61 12.33 -0.71 -0.63
CA VAL A 61 11.23 -0.67 0.33
C VAL A 61 9.90 -0.48 -0.39
N ILE A 62 9.80 0.43 -1.37
CA ILE A 62 8.58 0.59 -2.17
C ILE A 62 8.19 -0.72 -2.86
N ALA A 63 9.14 -1.38 -3.52
CA ALA A 63 8.90 -2.66 -4.18
C ALA A 63 8.40 -3.73 -3.19
N THR A 64 8.98 -3.77 -1.98
CA THR A 64 8.56 -4.68 -0.92
C THR A 64 7.13 -4.39 -0.47
N VAL A 65 6.79 -3.11 -0.25
CA VAL A 65 5.44 -2.69 0.14
C VAL A 65 4.42 -3.03 -0.95
N VAL A 66 4.73 -2.72 -2.21
CA VAL A 66 3.84 -3.05 -3.34
C VAL A 66 3.63 -4.56 -3.45
N THR A 67 4.70 -5.35 -3.28
CA THR A 67 4.61 -6.81 -3.29
C THR A 67 3.72 -7.32 -2.16
N TYR A 68 3.89 -6.79 -0.94
CA TYR A 68 3.03 -7.11 0.21
C TYR A 68 1.57 -6.78 -0.07
N ILE A 69 1.28 -5.60 -0.63
CA ILE A 69 -0.09 -5.20 -0.98
C ILE A 69 -0.70 -6.19 -1.98
N VAL A 70 0.02 -6.54 -3.04
CA VAL A 70 -0.50 -7.44 -4.08
C VAL A 70 -0.68 -8.88 -3.58
N MET A 71 0.22 -9.39 -2.73
CA MET A 71 0.18 -10.79 -2.28
C MET A 71 -0.67 -11.02 -1.03
N VAL A 72 -0.67 -10.08 -0.09
CA VAL A 72 -1.35 -10.20 1.21
C VAL A 72 -2.72 -9.55 1.15
N LEU A 73 -2.79 -8.28 0.78
CA LEU A 73 -4.08 -7.59 0.66
C LEU A 73 -4.81 -8.05 -0.60
N LYS A 74 -4.13 -8.41 -1.70
CA LYS A 74 -4.77 -8.90 -2.93
C LYS A 74 -5.93 -8.00 -3.41
N PRO A 75 -5.70 -6.71 -3.66
CA PRO A 75 -6.75 -5.75 -4.03
C PRO A 75 -7.57 -6.18 -5.26
N PHE A 76 -7.01 -7.03 -6.12
CA PHE A 76 -7.64 -7.46 -7.38
C PHE A 76 -8.44 -8.75 -7.28
N ASP A 77 -8.50 -9.43 -6.13
CA ASP A 77 -9.26 -10.69 -5.99
C ASP A 77 -10.77 -10.48 -6.25
N LYS A 78 -11.31 -9.30 -5.90
CA LYS A 78 -12.71 -8.94 -6.13
C LYS A 78 -13.04 -8.74 -7.62
N PHE A 79 -12.06 -8.33 -8.43
CA PHE A 79 -12.22 -8.13 -9.88
C PHE A 79 -12.23 -9.45 -10.68
N ASN A 80 -11.73 -10.54 -10.08
CA ASN A 80 -11.61 -11.85 -10.73
C ASN A 80 -12.78 -12.82 -10.43
N ARG A 81 -13.82 -12.37 -9.72
CA ARG A 81 -15.04 -13.16 -9.53
C ARG A 81 -15.91 -13.03 -10.80
N PRO A 82 -16.23 -14.12 -11.52
CA PRO A 82 -17.30 -14.07 -12.50
C PRO A 82 -18.60 -13.69 -11.77
N GLU A 83 -19.37 -12.76 -12.34
CA GLU A 83 -20.69 -12.39 -11.84
C GLU A 83 -21.55 -13.66 -11.79
N GLU A 84 -21.95 -14.11 -10.59
CA GLU A 84 -22.96 -15.15 -10.39
C GLU A 84 -24.36 -14.54 -10.33
#